data_AF-A0A556CMU4-F1
#
_entry.id   AF-A0A556CMU4-F1
#
_cell.length_a   1.000
_cell.length_b   1.000
_cell.length_c   1.000
_cell.angle_alpha   90.00
_cell.angle_beta   90.00
_cell.angle_gamma   90.00
#
_symmetry.space_group_name_H-M   'P 1'
#
loop_
_entity.id
_entity.type
_entity.pdbx_description
1 polymer ?
#
loop_
_entity_poly.entity_id
_entity_poly.type
_entity_poly.pdbx_seq_one_letter_code
_entity_poly.pdbx_strand_id
1 'polypeptide(L)'
;MSRPPNTAAALRAMDSGRSVVVGTSSRRLVIILSVALATGAVLVGLAFLIVTSSLDQNVSWMLFAFNPRMWAIAIGLIGCLVVAPIVVAVRLRRADALVVSGAGLIESHRGVVLPATFVSWNEIERISLDTATPRPGPKYVVYYLTRGSVERRGHTGPFARRIMLRTGLELSHRQLFELLSAAHTRYARQIR
;
A
#
# COMPACT_ATOMS: atom_id res chain seq x y z
N MET A 1 4.80 -0.24 -14.95
CA MET A 1 4.59 0.78 -13.88
C MET A 1 4.42 2.13 -14.54
N SER A 2 3.20 2.65 -14.59
CA SER A 2 2.89 3.98 -15.12
C SER A 2 3.45 5.04 -14.18
N ARG A 3 4.17 6.03 -14.73
CA ARG A 3 4.65 7.20 -13.99
C ARG A 3 3.45 7.84 -13.28
N PRO A 4 3.52 8.14 -11.97
CA PRO A 4 2.41 8.78 -11.28
C PRO A 4 2.07 10.08 -12.01
N PRO A 5 0.82 10.32 -12.40
CA PRO A 5 0.46 11.48 -13.20
C PRO A 5 0.77 12.75 -12.40
N ASN A 6 1.46 13.70 -13.04
CA ASN A 6 1.62 15.05 -12.49
C ASN A 6 0.24 15.62 -12.14
N THR A 7 0.13 16.41 -11.07
CA THR A 7 -1.14 16.97 -10.56
C THR A 7 -1.97 17.63 -11.67
N ALA A 8 -1.33 18.38 -12.56
CA ALA A 8 -2.00 19.01 -13.70
C ALA A 8 -2.57 18.02 -14.74
N ALA A 9 -1.91 16.88 -14.96
CA ALA A 9 -2.38 15.83 -15.85
C ALA A 9 -3.55 15.06 -15.22
N ALA A 10 -3.49 14.82 -13.90
CA ALA A 10 -4.58 14.20 -13.15
C ALA A 10 -5.83 15.09 -13.16
N LEU A 11 -5.70 16.41 -12.92
CA LEU A 11 -6.81 17.36 -13.01
C LEU A 11 -7.41 17.41 -14.42
N ARG A 12 -6.58 17.45 -15.47
CA ARG A 12 -7.07 17.40 -16.87
C ARG A 12 -7.82 16.10 -17.19
N ALA A 13 -7.36 14.97 -16.66
CA ALA A 13 -8.07 13.70 -16.81
C ALA A 13 -9.45 13.76 -16.14
N MET A 14 -9.53 14.31 -14.92
CA MET A 14 -10.79 14.50 -14.20
C MET A 14 -11.73 15.49 -14.89
N ASP A 15 -11.22 16.57 -15.46
CA ASP A 15 -12.02 17.50 -16.28
C ASP A 15 -12.62 16.80 -17.51
N SER A 16 -11.92 15.81 -18.08
CA SER A 16 -12.44 14.98 -19.18
C SER A 16 -13.40 13.87 -18.72
N GLY A 17 -13.82 13.87 -17.46
CA GLY A 17 -14.72 12.85 -16.87
C GLY A 17 -14.04 11.52 -16.53
N ARG A 18 -12.70 11.42 -16.64
CA ARG A 18 -11.95 10.21 -16.28
C ARG A 18 -11.54 10.23 -14.82
N SER A 19 -11.66 9.10 -14.13
CA SER A 19 -11.15 8.95 -12.77
C SER A 19 -9.64 8.67 -12.77
N VAL A 20 -8.96 9.19 -11.75
CA VAL A 20 -7.53 8.98 -11.51
C VAL A 20 -7.38 8.00 -10.37
N VAL A 21 -6.78 6.84 -10.65
CA VAL A 21 -6.54 5.78 -9.68
C VAL A 21 -5.14 5.96 -9.10
N VAL A 22 -5.04 6.28 -7.81
CA VAL A 22 -3.79 6.31 -7.05
C VAL A 22 -3.65 4.99 -6.33
N GLY A 23 -2.81 4.09 -6.86
CA GLY A 23 -2.55 2.79 -6.26
C GLY A 23 -1.71 2.86 -4.98
N THR A 24 -1.57 1.73 -4.29
CA THR A 24 -0.60 1.56 -3.21
C THR A 24 0.80 1.28 -3.77
N SER A 25 1.80 1.98 -3.23
CA SER A 25 3.22 1.80 -3.53
C SER A 25 3.68 0.39 -3.20
N SER A 26 3.94 -0.38 -4.24
CA SER A 26 4.51 -1.73 -4.14
C SER A 26 6.01 -1.72 -3.83
N ARG A 27 6.68 -0.57 -3.84
CA ARG A 27 8.15 -0.47 -3.79
C ARG A 27 8.76 -1.14 -2.55
N ARG A 28 8.15 -0.95 -1.37
CA ARG A 28 8.63 -1.60 -0.13
C ARG A 28 8.44 -3.12 -0.19
N LEU A 29 7.34 -3.59 -0.77
CA LEU A 29 7.09 -5.03 -0.95
C LEU A 29 8.08 -5.65 -1.95
N VAL A 30 8.40 -4.93 -3.03
CA VAL A 30 9.41 -5.35 -4.01
C VAL A 30 10.79 -5.43 -3.37
N ILE A 31 11.18 -4.44 -2.54
CA ILE A 31 12.46 -4.48 -1.81
C ILE A 31 12.51 -5.68 -0.87
N ILE A 32 11.47 -5.91 -0.06
CA ILE A 32 11.38 -7.06 0.84
C ILE A 32 11.49 -8.37 0.04
N LEU A 33 10.80 -8.47 -1.10
CA LEU A 33 10.86 -9.65 -1.97
C LEU A 33 12.28 -9.87 -2.52
N SER A 34 12.94 -8.80 -3.01
CA SER A 34 14.31 -8.92 -3.54
C SER A 34 15.30 -9.36 -2.49
N VAL A 35 15.19 -8.86 -1.26
CA VAL A 35 16.05 -9.28 -0.14
C VAL A 35 15.76 -10.73 0.23
N ALA A 36 14.48 -11.13 0.31
CA ALA A 36 14.12 -12.52 0.59
C ALA A 36 14.67 -13.48 -0.49
N LEU A 37 14.56 -13.13 -1.77
CA LEU A 37 15.09 -13.95 -2.87
C LEU A 37 16.62 -14.03 -2.83
N ALA A 38 17.32 -12.93 -2.55
CA ALA A 38 18.77 -12.92 -2.41
C ALA A 38 19.22 -13.82 -1.24
N THR A 39 18.57 -13.70 -0.08
CA THR A 39 18.84 -14.57 1.07
C THR A 39 18.55 -16.04 0.74
N GLY A 40 17.46 -16.33 0.03
CA GLY A 40 17.12 -17.66 -0.46
C GLY A 40 18.22 -18.24 -1.36
N ALA A 41 18.73 -17.46 -2.32
CA ALA A 41 19.79 -17.89 -3.23
C ALA A 41 21.10 -18.22 -2.47
N VAL A 42 21.48 -17.42 -1.48
CA VAL A 42 22.63 -17.70 -0.61
C VAL A 42 22.44 -19.00 0.18
N LEU A 43 21.24 -19.23 0.73
CA LEU A 43 20.91 -20.47 1.43
C LEU A 43 20.96 -21.69 0.51
N VAL A 44 20.51 -21.58 -0.75
CA VAL A 44 20.64 -22.67 -1.73
C VAL A 44 22.12 -22.99 -1.99
N GLY A 45 22.95 -21.95 -2.19
CA GLY A 45 24.39 -22.13 -2.40
C GLY A 45 25.07 -22.82 -1.22
N LEU A 46 24.75 -22.40 0.01
CA LEU A 46 25.24 -23.06 1.23
C LEU A 46 24.77 -24.51 1.35
N ALA A 47 23.50 -24.78 1.07
CA ALA A 47 22.97 -26.14 1.07
C ALA A 47 23.71 -27.03 0.07
N PHE A 48 23.96 -26.53 -1.14
CA PHE A 48 24.69 -27.25 -2.18
C PHE A 48 26.13 -27.56 -1.75
N LEU A 49 26.85 -26.59 -1.16
CA LEU A 49 28.20 -26.81 -0.64
C LEU A 49 28.22 -27.85 0.50
N ILE A 50 27.23 -27.80 1.39
CA ILE A 50 27.12 -28.77 2.49
C ILE A 50 26.82 -30.17 1.96
N VAL A 51 25.94 -30.32 0.97
CA VAL A 51 25.61 -31.61 0.36
C VAL A 51 26.80 -32.18 -0.40
N THR A 52 27.48 -31.37 -1.22
CA THR A 52 28.65 -31.81 -1.99
C THR A 52 29.79 -32.26 -1.08
N SER A 53 30.14 -31.46 -0.07
CA SER A 53 31.16 -31.84 0.92
C SER A 53 30.79 -33.09 1.74
N SER A 54 29.50 -33.34 1.99
CA SER A 54 29.05 -34.54 2.71
C SER A 54 29.13 -35.80 1.86
N LEU A 55 28.91 -35.68 0.55
CA LEU A 55 29.06 -36.79 -0.42
C LEU A 55 30.53 -37.21 -0.54
N ASP A 56 31.46 -36.24 -0.58
CA ASP A 56 32.90 -36.51 -0.62
C ASP A 56 33.40 -37.24 0.64
N GLN A 57 32.72 -37.05 1.77
CA GLN A 57 33.08 -37.63 3.07
C GLN A 57 32.34 -38.94 3.41
N ASN A 58 31.51 -39.49 2.52
CA ASN A 58 30.70 -40.69 2.76
C ASN A 58 29.88 -40.63 4.08
N VAL A 59 29.37 -39.44 4.43
CA VAL A 59 28.58 -39.24 5.66
C VAL A 59 27.24 -39.97 5.53
N SER A 60 26.84 -40.70 6.58
CA SER A 60 25.57 -41.45 6.56
C SER A 60 24.37 -40.49 6.46
N TRP A 61 23.45 -40.82 5.55
CA TRP A 61 22.29 -39.97 5.23
C TRP A 61 21.34 -39.75 6.41
N MET A 62 21.33 -40.69 7.36
CA MET A 62 20.61 -40.53 8.63
C MET A 62 21.18 -39.39 9.49
N LEU A 63 22.51 -39.29 9.64
CA LEU A 63 23.12 -38.21 10.42
C LEU A 63 22.88 -36.83 9.79
N PHE A 64 22.78 -36.79 8.46
CA PHE A 64 22.46 -35.59 7.72
C PHE A 64 20.99 -35.16 7.92
N ALA A 65 20.06 -36.11 7.84
CA ALA A 65 18.63 -35.87 8.01
C ALA A 65 18.24 -35.47 9.45
N PHE A 66 18.95 -35.95 10.45
CA PHE A 66 18.71 -35.56 11.85
C PHE A 66 19.49 -34.32 12.30
N ASN A 67 20.28 -33.70 11.41
CA ASN A 67 21.03 -32.50 11.75
C ASN A 67 20.12 -31.27 11.81
N PRO A 68 19.97 -30.60 12.97
CA PRO A 68 19.10 -29.44 13.11
C PRO A 68 19.51 -28.27 12.21
N ARG A 69 20.78 -28.19 11.81
CA ARG A 69 21.27 -27.15 10.89
C ARG A 69 20.68 -27.31 9.48
N MET A 70 20.49 -28.54 9.02
CA MET A 70 19.88 -28.81 7.71
C MET A 70 18.40 -28.44 7.70
N TRP A 71 17.68 -28.70 8.80
CA TRP A 71 16.30 -28.27 8.96
C TRP A 71 16.16 -26.74 9.04
N ALA A 72 17.08 -26.05 9.70
CA ALA A 72 17.10 -24.58 9.73
C ALA A 72 17.27 -23.99 8.31
N ILE A 73 18.15 -24.56 7.49
CA ILE A 73 18.34 -24.16 6.09
C ILE A 73 17.08 -24.46 5.27
N ALA A 74 16.49 -25.65 5.41
CA ALA A 74 15.27 -26.02 4.69
C ALA A 74 14.09 -25.09 5.03
N ILE A 75 13.87 -24.79 6.31
CA ILE A 75 12.84 -23.85 6.75
C ILE A 75 13.12 -22.43 6.20
N GLY A 76 14.38 -22.00 6.24
CA GLY A 76 14.81 -20.71 5.68
C GLY A 76 14.54 -20.60 4.18
N LEU A 77 14.80 -21.67 3.41
CA LEU A 77 14.50 -21.77 1.99
C LEU A 77 12.99 -21.68 1.71
N ILE A 78 12.18 -22.45 2.44
CA ILE A 78 10.71 -22.41 2.29
C ILE A 78 10.19 -21.00 2.61
N GLY A 79 10.69 -20.39 3.68
CA GLY A 79 10.32 -19.03 4.07
C GLY A 79 10.64 -18.00 2.99
N CYS A 80 11.86 -18.05 2.44
CA CYS A 80 12.36 -17.07 1.48
C CYS A 80 11.82 -17.26 0.06
N LEU A 81 11.70 -18.50 -0.41
CA LEU A 81 11.37 -18.81 -1.81
C LEU A 81 9.90 -19.15 -2.04
N VAL A 82 9.15 -19.49 -0.99
CA VAL A 82 7.73 -19.85 -1.13
C VAL A 82 6.85 -18.87 -0.37
N VAL A 83 7.07 -18.71 0.93
CA VAL A 83 6.19 -17.89 1.78
C VAL A 83 6.29 -16.41 1.42
N ALA A 84 7.51 -15.85 1.33
CA ALA A 84 7.70 -14.43 1.03
C ALA A 84 7.10 -14.02 -0.33
N PRO A 85 7.30 -14.76 -1.44
CA PRO A 85 6.65 -14.46 -2.72
C PRO A 85 5.13 -14.54 -2.67
N ILE A 86 4.57 -15.56 -2.02
CA ILE A 86 3.10 -15.69 -1.88
C ILE A 86 2.53 -14.51 -1.09
N VAL A 87 3.15 -14.14 0.04
CA VAL A 87 2.70 -13.02 0.86
C VAL A 87 2.76 -11.71 0.08
N VAL A 88 3.84 -11.48 -0.67
CA VAL A 88 3.96 -10.28 -1.51
C VAL A 88 2.92 -10.29 -2.63
N ALA A 89 2.71 -11.41 -3.32
CA ALA A 89 1.69 -11.54 -4.35
C ALA A 89 0.27 -11.30 -3.81
N VAL A 90 -0.05 -11.84 -2.63
CA VAL A 90 -1.34 -11.60 -1.97
C VAL A 90 -1.48 -10.13 -1.58
N ARG A 91 -0.43 -9.49 -1.06
CA ARG A 91 -0.46 -8.06 -0.71
C ARG A 91 -0.59 -7.16 -1.94
N LEU A 92 0.07 -7.50 -3.04
CA LEU A 92 -0.08 -6.80 -4.32
C LEU A 92 -1.49 -6.98 -4.90
N ARG A 93 -2.08 -8.18 -4.79
CA ARG A 93 -3.47 -8.42 -5.20
C ARG A 93 -4.50 -7.71 -4.32
N ARG A 94 -4.18 -7.51 -3.04
CA ARG A 94 -4.97 -6.73 -2.08
C ARG A 94 -4.64 -5.24 -2.11
N ALA A 95 -3.89 -4.77 -3.11
CA ALA A 95 -3.54 -3.36 -3.24
C ALA A 95 -4.82 -2.52 -3.28
N ASP A 96 -4.98 -1.70 -2.25
CA ASP A 96 -5.98 -0.65 -2.23
C ASP A 96 -5.56 0.44 -3.20
N ALA A 97 -6.53 1.12 -3.78
CA ALA A 97 -6.31 2.31 -4.57
C ALA A 97 -7.31 3.39 -4.18
N LEU A 98 -6.87 4.64 -4.16
CA LEU A 98 -7.75 5.78 -4.03
C LEU A 98 -8.17 6.22 -5.43
N VAL A 99 -9.45 6.13 -5.72
CA VAL A 99 -10.03 6.61 -6.97
C VAL A 99 -10.49 8.05 -6.75
N VAL A 100 -9.82 8.98 -7.40
CA VAL A 100 -10.12 10.41 -7.37
C VAL A 100 -10.87 10.77 -8.65
N SER A 101 -12.03 11.41 -8.52
CA SER A 101 -12.89 11.80 -9.65
C SER A 101 -13.36 13.24 -9.50
N GLY A 102 -13.94 13.81 -10.56
CA GLY A 102 -14.59 15.13 -10.47
C GLY A 102 -15.76 15.18 -9.48
N ALA A 103 -16.40 14.05 -9.18
CA ALA A 103 -17.50 13.98 -8.22
C ALA A 103 -17.04 13.86 -6.75
N GLY A 104 -15.90 13.23 -6.52
CA GLY A 104 -15.40 12.99 -5.17
C GLY A 104 -14.30 11.92 -5.10
N LEU A 105 -14.13 11.38 -3.91
CA LEU A 105 -13.16 10.36 -3.54
C LEU A 105 -13.86 9.03 -3.30
N ILE A 106 -13.30 7.94 -3.81
CA ILE A 106 -13.73 6.58 -3.49
C ILE A 106 -12.51 5.72 -3.18
N GLU A 107 -12.58 4.90 -2.14
CA GLU A 107 -11.61 3.84 -1.95
C GLU A 107 -11.98 2.62 -2.82
N SER A 108 -10.99 2.09 -3.51
CA SER A 108 -11.10 0.83 -4.23
C SER A 108 -10.27 -0.24 -3.52
N HIS A 109 -10.89 -1.40 -3.28
CA HIS A 109 -10.23 -2.60 -2.78
C HIS A 109 -10.19 -3.64 -3.90
N ARG A 110 -9.01 -4.16 -4.25
CA ARG A 110 -8.83 -5.17 -5.32
C ARG A 110 -9.37 -4.73 -6.68
N GLY A 111 -9.31 -3.43 -7.00
CA GLY A 111 -9.85 -2.88 -8.25
C GLY A 111 -11.38 -2.79 -8.30
N VAL A 112 -12.08 -3.20 -7.24
CA VAL A 112 -13.52 -2.96 -7.07
C VAL A 112 -13.69 -1.66 -6.29
N VAL A 113 -14.50 -0.75 -6.81
CA VAL A 113 -14.83 0.53 -6.18
C VAL A 113 -15.78 0.25 -5.01
N LEU A 114 -15.46 0.66 -3.77
CA LEU A 114 -16.34 0.46 -2.62
C LEU A 114 -17.32 1.63 -2.51
N PRO A 115 -18.61 1.48 -2.88
CA PRO A 115 -19.54 2.61 -2.95
C PRO A 115 -19.79 3.25 -1.58
N ALA A 116 -19.74 2.45 -0.50
CA ALA A 116 -19.90 2.92 0.87
C ALA A 116 -18.79 3.87 1.34
N THR A 117 -17.65 3.90 0.65
CA THR A 117 -16.53 4.80 0.95
C THR A 117 -16.53 6.08 0.09
N PHE A 118 -17.53 6.25 -0.78
CA PHE A 118 -17.63 7.47 -1.59
C PHE A 118 -17.81 8.68 -0.69
N VAL A 119 -17.02 9.72 -0.92
CA VAL A 119 -17.13 11.03 -0.29
C VAL A 119 -17.11 12.09 -1.38
N SER A 120 -18.20 12.83 -1.53
CA SER A 120 -18.25 13.92 -2.50
C SER A 120 -17.39 15.11 -2.07
N TRP A 121 -16.91 15.91 -3.02
CA TRP A 121 -16.10 17.10 -2.70
C TRP A 121 -16.84 18.12 -1.81
N ASN A 122 -18.16 18.19 -1.95
CA ASN A 122 -19.04 19.06 -1.15
C ASN A 122 -19.17 18.60 0.31
N GLU A 123 -18.93 17.33 0.60
CA GLU A 123 -18.95 16.79 1.95
C GLU A 123 -17.63 17.03 2.70
N ILE A 124 -16.59 17.47 1.98
CA ILE A 124 -15.27 17.77 2.54
C ILE A 124 -15.19 19.27 2.83
N GLU A 125 -14.91 19.62 4.07
CA GLU A 125 -14.75 20.99 4.53
C GLU A 125 -13.33 21.50 4.27
N ARG A 126 -12.33 20.68 4.60
CA ARG A 126 -10.93 21.01 4.38
C ARG A 126 -10.08 19.75 4.28
N ILE A 127 -8.96 19.87 3.59
CA ILE A 127 -7.92 18.85 3.51
C ILE A 127 -6.68 19.43 4.19
N SER A 128 -6.04 18.65 5.05
CA SER A 128 -4.80 19.03 5.72
C SER A 128 -3.78 17.92 5.65
N LEU A 129 -2.53 18.31 5.84
CA LEU A 129 -1.41 17.41 5.95
C LEU A 129 -1.01 17.41 7.42
N ASP A 130 -1.47 16.38 8.14
CA ASP A 130 -1.49 16.36 9.59
C ASP A 130 -0.70 15.17 10.13
N THR A 131 -0.27 15.27 11.37
CA THR A 131 0.48 14.19 12.03
C THR A 131 -0.51 13.36 12.85
N ALA A 132 -0.40 12.03 12.85
CA ALA A 132 -1.28 11.19 13.65
C ALA A 132 -1.11 11.46 15.16
N THR A 133 0.06 11.95 15.56
CA THR A 133 0.41 12.29 16.95
C THR A 133 1.05 13.68 17.02
N PRO A 134 0.94 14.41 18.15
CA PRO A 134 1.54 15.74 18.33
C PRO A 134 3.08 15.78 18.35
N ARG A 135 3.75 14.66 18.09
CA ARG A 135 5.21 14.55 17.99
C ARG A 135 5.63 14.62 16.52
N PRO A 136 6.87 15.03 16.20
CA PRO A 136 7.39 14.90 14.85
C PRO A 136 7.29 13.44 14.41
N GLY A 137 6.36 13.19 13.49
CA GLY A 137 5.95 11.86 13.08
C GLY A 137 5.59 11.84 11.60
N PRO A 138 5.28 10.66 11.05
CA PRO A 138 4.84 10.54 9.67
C PRO A 138 3.65 11.48 9.43
N LYS A 139 3.76 12.27 8.38
CA LYS A 139 2.71 13.18 7.92
C LYS A 139 1.71 12.40 7.10
N TYR A 140 0.43 12.60 7.36
CA TYR A 140 -0.70 11.93 6.71
C TYR A 140 -1.60 12.94 6.05
N VAL A 141 -2.25 12.57 4.95
CA VAL A 141 -3.30 13.41 4.37
C VAL A 141 -4.60 13.09 5.09
N VAL A 142 -5.24 14.12 5.61
CA VAL A 142 -6.46 14.02 6.38
C VAL A 142 -7.48 14.94 5.73
N TYR A 143 -8.70 14.44 5.53
CA TYR A 143 -9.81 15.29 5.15
C TYR A 143 -10.83 15.37 6.27
N TYR A 144 -11.39 16.57 6.43
CA TYR A 144 -12.41 16.86 7.42
C TYR A 144 -13.77 16.90 6.73
N LEU A 145 -14.70 16.12 7.24
CA LEU A 145 -16.08 16.14 6.77
C LEU A 145 -16.84 17.33 7.36
N THR A 146 -17.78 17.87 6.56
CA THR A 146 -18.75 18.85 7.04
C THR A 146 -19.67 18.23 8.10
N ARG A 147 -20.21 19.07 9.00
CA ARG A 147 -21.11 18.60 10.08
C ARG A 147 -22.31 17.83 9.54
N GLY A 148 -22.97 18.35 8.50
CA GLY A 148 -24.13 17.71 7.88
C GLY A 148 -23.80 16.39 7.17
N SER A 149 -22.55 16.14 6.79
CA SER A 149 -22.11 14.84 6.25
C SER A 149 -21.86 13.81 7.35
N VAL A 150 -21.30 14.24 8.49
CA VAL A 150 -21.08 13.38 9.66
C VAL A 150 -22.40 12.91 10.26
N GLU A 151 -23.37 13.81 10.39
CA GLU A 151 -24.73 13.51 10.86
C GLU A 151 -25.43 12.51 9.94
N ARG A 152 -25.41 12.74 8.62
CA ARG A 152 -25.99 11.82 7.62
C ARG A 152 -25.35 10.43 7.64
N ARG A 153 -24.06 10.33 7.97
CA ARG A 153 -23.33 9.05 8.07
C ARG A 153 -23.45 8.40 9.45
N GLY A 154 -24.09 9.05 10.42
CA GLY A 154 -24.23 8.55 11.78
C GLY A 154 -22.90 8.39 12.52
N HIS A 155 -21.85 9.11 12.11
CA HIS A 155 -20.55 9.03 12.79
C HIS A 155 -20.59 9.85 14.08
N THR A 156 -20.31 9.21 15.20
CA THR A 156 -20.31 9.84 16.54
C THR A 156 -18.91 9.80 17.15
N GLY A 157 -18.51 10.88 17.84
CA GLY A 157 -17.24 10.97 18.55
C GLY A 157 -16.33 12.14 18.13
N PRO A 158 -15.26 12.42 18.90
CA PRO A 158 -14.41 13.59 18.74
C PRO A 158 -13.62 13.60 17.41
N PHE A 159 -13.44 12.44 16.79
CA PHE A 159 -12.75 12.26 15.51
C PHE A 159 -13.69 11.89 14.37
N ALA A 160 -15.01 11.91 14.57
CA ALA A 160 -16.01 11.56 13.57
C ALA A 160 -15.93 12.40 12.29
N ARG A 161 -15.43 13.64 12.42
CA ARG A 161 -15.18 14.54 11.29
C ARG A 161 -13.85 14.30 10.60
N ARG A 162 -12.90 13.60 11.23
CA ARG A 162 -11.52 13.47 10.75
C ARG A 162 -11.35 12.11 10.10
N ILE A 163 -11.20 12.09 8.77
CA ILE A 163 -10.86 10.85 8.06
C ILE A 163 -9.43 10.92 7.57
N MET A 164 -8.66 9.94 8.02
CA MET A 164 -7.25 9.78 7.69
C MET A 164 -7.13 8.90 6.46
N LEU A 165 -6.54 9.43 5.38
CA LEU A 165 -6.27 8.62 4.19
C LEU A 165 -5.22 7.55 4.52
N ARG A 166 -5.41 6.35 3.95
CA ARG A 166 -4.45 5.27 4.08
C ARG A 166 -3.06 5.68 3.58
N THR A 167 -2.04 5.11 4.22
CA THR A 167 -0.64 5.32 3.84
C THR A 167 -0.16 4.30 2.83
N GLY A 168 1.00 4.61 2.24
CA GLY A 168 1.62 3.72 1.27
C GLY A 168 0.97 3.80 -0.10
N LEU A 169 0.35 4.94 -0.45
CA LEU A 169 -0.03 5.27 -1.82
C LEU A 169 1.21 5.55 -2.68
N GLU A 170 1.09 5.40 -4.00
CA GLU A 170 2.18 5.68 -4.96
C GLU A 170 2.63 7.14 -4.91
N LEU A 171 1.69 8.06 -4.64
CA LEU A 171 1.97 9.47 -4.43
C LEU A 171 2.49 9.70 -3.01
N SER A 172 3.52 10.53 -2.88
CA SER A 172 3.96 11.02 -1.56
C SER A 172 2.83 11.80 -0.89
N HIS A 173 2.79 11.84 0.44
CA HIS A 173 1.76 12.58 1.19
C HIS A 173 1.64 14.05 0.76
N ARG A 174 2.76 14.69 0.39
CA ARG A 174 2.76 16.06 -0.13
C ARG A 174 2.09 16.17 -1.51
N GLN A 175 2.44 15.27 -2.44
CA GLN A 175 1.84 15.24 -3.77
C GLN A 175 0.36 14.88 -3.72
N LEU A 176 -0.01 13.93 -2.84
CA LEU A 176 -1.40 13.56 -2.61
C LEU A 176 -2.19 14.74 -2.03
N PHE A 177 -1.62 15.45 -1.06
CA PHE A 177 -2.21 16.67 -0.51
C PHE A 177 -2.41 17.72 -1.60
N GLU A 178 -1.38 18.03 -2.39
CA GLU A 178 -1.46 19.01 -3.49
C GLU A 178 -2.53 18.64 -4.53
N LEU A 179 -2.63 17.36 -4.89
CA LEU A 179 -3.66 16.85 -5.80
C LEU A 179 -5.07 17.02 -5.22
N LEU A 180 -5.26 16.56 -3.99
CA LEU A 180 -6.57 16.60 -3.33
C LEU A 180 -7.02 18.02 -3.01
N SER A 181 -6.11 18.90 -2.58
CA SER A 181 -6.41 20.31 -2.32
C SER A 181 -6.77 21.05 -3.61
N ALA A 182 -6.06 20.78 -4.70
CA ALA A 182 -6.36 21.38 -6.00
C ALA A 182 -7.71 20.88 -6.54
N ALA A 183 -8.00 19.58 -6.41
CA ALA A 183 -9.27 19.00 -6.82
C ALA A 183 -10.44 19.54 -5.97
N HIS A 184 -10.28 19.63 -4.64
CA HIS A 184 -11.29 20.20 -3.75
C HIS A 184 -11.60 21.66 -4.10
N THR A 185 -10.56 22.47 -4.33
CA THR A 185 -10.74 23.88 -4.73
C THR A 185 -11.50 24.01 -6.07
N ARG A 186 -11.27 23.08 -7.00
CA ARG A 186 -11.86 23.10 -8.34
C ARG A 186 -13.31 22.58 -8.36
N TYR A 187 -13.59 21.47 -7.67
CA TYR A 187 -14.85 20.73 -7.81
C TYR A 187 -15.85 20.92 -6.65
N ALA A 188 -15.42 21.35 -5.45
CA ALA A 188 -16.32 21.52 -4.29
C ALA A 188 -17.37 22.63 -4.45
N ARG A 189 -17.34 23.39 -5.55
CA ARG A 189 -18.35 24.43 -5.85
C ARG A 189 -19.06 24.22 -7.19
N GLN A 190 -18.63 23.25 -7.98
CA GLN A 190 -19.20 23.01 -9.32
C GLN A 190 -20.45 22.12 -9.29
N ILE A 191 -20.64 21.35 -8.21
CA ILE A 191 -21.83 20.52 -8.02
C ILE A 191 -22.85 21.35 -7.22
N ARG A 192 -23.56 22.25 -7.91
CA ARG A 192 -24.74 22.95 -7.38
C ARG A 192 -25.86 22.85 -8.39
#